data_AF-A0A7T9CD70-F1
#
_entry.id   AF-A0A7T9CD70-F1
#
_cell.length_a   1.000
_cell.length_b   1.000
_cell.length_c   1.000
_cell.angle_alpha   90.00
_cell.angle_beta   90.00
_cell.angle_gamma   90.00
#
_symmetry.space_group_name_H-M   'P 1'
#
loop_
_entity.id
_entity.type
_entity.pdbx_description
1 polymer ?
#
loop_
_entity_poly.entity_id
_entity_poly.type
_entity_poly.pdbx_seq_one_letter_code
_entity_poly.pdbx_strand_id
1 'polypeptide(L)'
;MIIVSERQICRQCGRCCERWGWGQEGMVEDLRPWLEQNRTDILQHVAIRLSDGKRISGNDLAQEDLSRIVRISYWQDATGNMVRKCPFFRRDENKTAWCTIHDVKPRVCREFTPWTWRNTEFYGRCPACREKAP
;
A
#
# COMPACT_ATOMS: atom_id res chain seq x y z
N MET A 1 -12.14 15.80 24.35
CA MET A 1 -11.58 16.53 23.19
C MET A 1 -10.73 15.54 22.41
N ILE A 2 -11.28 14.93 21.36
CA ILE A 2 -10.51 14.00 20.51
C ILE A 2 -9.58 14.87 19.69
N ILE A 3 -8.28 14.79 19.94
CA ILE A 3 -7.27 15.35 19.04
C ILE A 3 -7.35 14.48 17.78
N VAL A 4 -8.17 14.91 16.83
CA VAL A 4 -8.13 14.36 15.48
C VAL A 4 -6.78 14.81 14.93
N SER A 5 -5.77 13.94 15.06
CA SER A 5 -4.54 14.06 14.29
C SER A 5 -4.96 14.24 12.85
N GLU A 6 -4.80 15.45 12.31
CA GLU A 6 -5.18 15.74 10.94
C GLU A 6 -4.49 14.70 10.07
N ARG A 7 -5.25 13.89 9.34
CA ARG A 7 -4.68 12.88 8.45
C ARG A 7 -3.84 13.59 7.40
N GLN A 8 -2.62 13.10 7.13
CA GLN A 8 -1.83 13.64 6.03
C GLN A 8 -2.52 13.30 4.70
N ILE A 9 -2.94 14.32 3.95
CA ILE A 9 -3.57 14.14 2.64
C ILE A 9 -2.47 13.91 1.60
N CYS A 10 -2.41 12.71 1.03
CA CYS A 10 -1.43 12.36 0.00
C CYS A 10 -1.61 13.24 -1.25
N ARG A 11 -0.65 14.11 -1.55
CA ARG A 11 -0.64 14.97 -2.75
C ARG A 11 -0.09 14.28 -4.02
N GLN A 12 0.01 12.96 -4.02
CA GLN A 12 0.53 12.14 -5.13
C GLN A 12 1.91 12.58 -5.67
N CYS A 13 2.82 13.05 -4.82
CA CYS A 13 4.17 13.46 -5.27
C CYS A 13 5.08 12.30 -5.75
N GLY A 14 4.67 11.05 -5.51
CA GLY A 14 5.37 9.83 -5.95
C GLY A 14 6.55 9.39 -5.08
N ARG A 15 7.10 10.26 -4.24
CA ARG A 15 8.36 9.97 -3.52
C ARG A 15 8.30 8.73 -2.61
N CYS A 16 7.21 8.57 -1.84
CA CYS A 16 7.03 7.38 -1.01
C CYS A 16 6.78 6.12 -1.86
N CYS A 17 6.04 6.25 -2.96
CA CYS A 17 5.76 5.14 -3.88
C CYS A 17 7.03 4.62 -4.55
N GLU A 18 7.92 5.52 -4.98
CA GLU A 18 9.18 5.16 -5.63
C GLU A 18 10.12 4.40 -4.70
N ARG A 19 10.19 4.84 -3.45
CA ARG A 19 11.16 4.31 -2.49
C ARG A 19 10.65 3.10 -1.71
N TRP A 20 9.38 3.15 -1.29
CA TRP A 20 8.79 2.21 -0.33
C TRP A 20 7.44 1.66 -0.77
N GLY A 21 7.02 1.91 -2.02
CA GLY A 21 5.76 1.37 -2.54
C GLY A 21 5.76 -0.15 -2.76
N TRP A 22 6.79 -0.86 -2.30
CA TRP A 22 7.00 -2.29 -2.47
C TRP A 22 7.60 -2.91 -1.21
N GLY A 23 7.53 -4.23 -1.10
CA GLY A 23 8.10 -4.99 0.02
C GLY A 23 7.38 -4.74 1.36
N GLN A 24 6.14 -4.26 1.33
CA GLN A 24 5.38 -3.94 2.52
C GLN A 24 4.58 -5.16 2.98
N GLU A 25 4.38 -5.29 4.28
CA GLU A 25 3.43 -6.25 4.85
C GLU A 25 2.02 -5.64 4.84
N GLY A 26 1.04 -6.46 4.45
CA GLY A 26 -0.36 -6.05 4.38
C GLY A 26 -1.14 -6.39 5.64
N MET A 27 -2.39 -5.93 5.67
CA MET A 27 -3.32 -6.16 6.79
C MET A 27 -4.64 -6.72 6.25
N VAL A 28 -5.31 -7.55 7.04
CA VAL A 28 -6.58 -8.20 6.64
C VAL A 28 -7.66 -7.15 6.32
N GLU A 29 -7.63 -6.00 7.01
CA GLU A 29 -8.54 -4.88 6.82
C GLU A 29 -8.43 -4.24 5.43
N ASP A 30 -7.28 -4.36 4.76
CA ASP A 30 -7.14 -3.90 3.37
C ASP A 30 -7.84 -4.84 2.39
N LEU A 31 -7.85 -6.15 2.69
CA LEU A 31 -8.39 -7.17 1.78
C LEU A 31 -9.92 -7.16 1.74
N ARG A 32 -10.59 -6.87 2.86
CA ARG A 32 -12.07 -6.87 2.96
C ARG A 32 -12.74 -6.00 1.88
N PRO A 33 -12.45 -4.68 1.78
CA PRO A 33 -13.08 -3.85 0.76
C PRO A 33 -12.68 -4.25 -0.67
N TRP A 34 -11.48 -4.80 -0.88
CA TRP A 34 -11.05 -5.26 -2.20
C TRP A 34 -11.79 -6.52 -2.64
N LEU A 35 -12.07 -7.45 -1.72
CA LEU A 35 -12.89 -8.63 -1.97
C LEU A 35 -14.35 -8.24 -2.23
N GLU A 36 -14.94 -7.41 -1.37
CA GLU A 36 -16.34 -6.94 -1.51
C GLU A 36 -16.59 -6.23 -2.86
N GLN A 37 -15.60 -5.51 -3.36
CA GLN A 37 -15.68 -4.76 -4.62
C GLN A 37 -15.12 -5.54 -5.82
N ASN A 38 -14.76 -6.82 -5.67
CA ASN A 38 -14.15 -7.65 -6.71
C ASN A 38 -12.95 -6.97 -7.41
N ARG A 39 -12.08 -6.32 -6.63
CA ARG A 39 -10.88 -5.60 -7.11
C ARG A 39 -9.76 -6.57 -7.48
N THR A 40 -10.02 -7.43 -8.46
CA THR A 40 -9.03 -8.38 -9.02
C THR A 40 -7.82 -7.65 -9.59
N ASP A 41 -8.00 -6.42 -10.07
CA ASP A 41 -6.93 -5.52 -10.48
C ASP A 41 -5.91 -5.26 -9.35
N ILE A 42 -6.36 -5.28 -8.09
CA ILE A 42 -5.51 -5.16 -6.90
C ILE A 42 -5.10 -6.53 -6.36
N LEU A 43 -6.07 -7.41 -6.15
CA LEU A 43 -5.90 -8.71 -5.47
C LEU A 43 -4.87 -9.61 -6.17
N GLN A 44 -4.76 -9.55 -7.50
CA GLN A 44 -3.75 -10.30 -8.26
C GLN A 44 -2.32 -10.00 -7.83
N HIS A 45 -2.08 -8.79 -7.31
CA HIS A 45 -0.77 -8.32 -6.87
C HIS A 45 -0.49 -8.62 -5.40
N VAL A 46 -1.38 -9.31 -4.68
CA VAL A 46 -1.22 -9.62 -3.26
C VAL A 46 -0.83 -11.08 -3.09
N ALA A 47 0.22 -11.36 -2.33
CA ALA A 47 0.57 -12.71 -1.93
C ALA A 47 0.06 -12.97 -0.50
N ILE A 48 -0.64 -14.09 -0.32
CA ILE A 48 -1.18 -14.51 0.98
C ILE A 48 -0.52 -15.83 1.40
N ARG A 49 -0.11 -15.92 2.66
CA ARG A 49 0.24 -17.18 3.31
C ARG A 49 -0.85 -17.54 4.31
N LEU A 50 -1.36 -18.75 4.20
CA LEU A 50 -2.36 -19.31 5.11
C LEU A 50 -1.68 -20.14 6.22
N SER A 51 -2.44 -20.42 7.28
CA SER A 51 -1.99 -21.18 8.46
C SER A 51 -1.63 -22.64 8.15
N ASP A 52 -2.18 -23.21 7.08
CA ASP A 52 -1.82 -24.52 6.54
C ASP A 52 -0.49 -24.51 5.75
N GLY A 53 0.17 -23.35 5.65
CA GLY A 53 1.42 -23.17 4.93
C GLY A 53 1.26 -22.93 3.43
N LYS A 54 0.05 -22.99 2.87
CA LYS A 54 -0.24 -22.68 1.47
C LYS A 54 0.05 -21.21 1.18
N ARG A 55 0.65 -20.96 0.02
CA ARG A 55 0.77 -19.62 -0.55
C ARG A 55 -0.22 -19.48 -1.71
N ILE A 56 -1.03 -18.44 -1.70
CA ILE A 56 -2.01 -18.14 -2.74
C ILE A 56 -1.90 -16.70 -3.23
N SER A 57 -2.44 -16.45 -4.42
CA SER A 57 -2.72 -15.09 -4.88
C SER A 57 -3.94 -14.54 -4.16
N GLY A 58 -4.03 -13.22 -4.01
CA GLY A 58 -5.26 -12.57 -3.54
C GLY A 58 -6.46 -12.84 -4.46
N ASN A 59 -6.24 -13.17 -5.74
CA ASN A 59 -7.33 -13.57 -6.65
C ASN A 59 -7.99 -14.89 -6.24
N ASP A 60 -7.25 -15.77 -5.56
CA ASP A 60 -7.75 -17.09 -5.12
C ASP A 60 -8.25 -17.05 -3.67
N LEU A 61 -8.26 -15.86 -3.05
CA LEU A 61 -8.65 -15.66 -1.66
C LEU A 61 -10.16 -15.52 -1.54
N ALA A 62 -10.79 -16.34 -0.70
CA ALA A 62 -12.19 -16.20 -0.34
C ALA A 62 -12.38 -15.48 1.00
N GLN A 63 -13.60 -15.03 1.30
CA GLN A 63 -13.88 -14.28 2.54
C GLN A 63 -13.70 -15.15 3.80
N GLU A 64 -13.94 -16.45 3.69
CA GLU A 64 -13.76 -17.44 4.75
C GLU A 64 -12.27 -17.66 5.09
N ASP A 65 -11.38 -17.39 4.13
CA ASP A 65 -9.94 -17.57 4.27
C ASP A 65 -9.29 -16.51 5.15
N LEU A 66 -9.95 -15.36 5.34
CA LEU A 66 -9.41 -14.21 6.07
C LEU A 66 -8.97 -14.58 7.50
N SER A 67 -9.67 -15.52 8.15
CA SER A 67 -9.33 -16.00 9.50
C SER A 67 -8.09 -16.89 9.55
N ARG A 68 -7.66 -17.42 8.40
CA ARG A 68 -6.53 -18.35 8.26
C ARG A 68 -5.25 -17.66 7.76
N ILE A 69 -5.31 -16.37 7.47
CA ILE A 69 -4.16 -15.60 6.97
C ILE A 69 -3.12 -15.45 8.09
N VAL A 70 -1.88 -15.84 7.80
CA VAL A 70 -0.73 -15.62 8.69
C VAL A 70 0.23 -14.55 8.16
N ARG A 71 0.19 -14.25 6.85
CA ARG A 71 1.01 -13.20 6.24
C ARG A 71 0.37 -12.67 4.97
N ILE A 72 0.46 -11.35 4.77
CA ILE A 72 0.08 -10.65 3.54
C ILE A 72 1.33 -9.90 3.05
N SER A 73 1.69 -10.07 1.78
CA SER A 73 2.84 -9.40 1.19
C SER A 73 2.43 -8.60 -0.05
N TYR A 74 2.81 -7.32 -0.06
CA TYR A 74 2.65 -6.39 -1.19
C TYR A 74 4.02 -6.15 -1.85
N TRP A 75 4.24 -6.33 -3.14
CA TRP A 75 3.33 -6.79 -4.19
C TRP A 75 3.99 -7.94 -4.96
N GLN A 76 3.20 -8.71 -5.69
CA GLN A 76 3.67 -9.71 -6.64
C GLN A 76 3.29 -9.37 -8.08
N ASP A 77 3.99 -9.97 -9.04
CA ASP A 77 3.58 -10.00 -10.45
C ASP A 77 2.63 -11.18 -10.74
N ALA A 78 2.22 -11.32 -12.01
CA ALA A 78 1.31 -12.38 -12.46
C ALA A 78 1.85 -13.80 -12.27
N THR A 79 3.16 -13.97 -12.10
CA THR A 79 3.81 -15.27 -11.84
C THR A 79 3.96 -15.56 -10.35
N GLY A 80 3.54 -14.63 -9.48
CA GLY A 80 3.70 -14.74 -8.04
C GLY A 80 5.09 -14.34 -7.55
N ASN A 81 5.91 -13.67 -8.36
CA ASN A 81 7.20 -13.15 -7.91
C ASN A 81 7.05 -11.79 -7.25
N MET A 82 7.74 -11.58 -6.12
CA MET A 82 7.72 -10.30 -5.42
C MET A 82 8.37 -9.21 -6.28
N VAL A 83 7.66 -8.11 -6.49
CA VAL A 83 8.17 -6.99 -7.29
C VAL A 83 8.84 -5.94 -6.42
N ARG A 84 9.86 -5.28 -6.99
CA ARG A 84 10.60 -4.17 -6.35
C ARG A 84 10.08 -2.79 -6.75
N LYS A 85 8.86 -2.73 -7.30
CA LYS A 85 8.16 -1.50 -7.69
C LYS A 85 6.68 -1.68 -7.42
N CYS A 86 5.99 -0.59 -7.05
CA CYS A 86 4.54 -0.60 -6.89
C CYS A 86 3.87 -0.75 -8.28
N PRO A 87 3.00 -1.76 -8.49
CA PRO A 87 2.32 -1.96 -9.77
C PRO A 87 1.29 -0.86 -10.07
N PHE A 88 0.84 -0.12 -9.05
CA PHE A 88 -0.14 0.97 -9.17
C PHE A 88 0.49 2.37 -9.25
N PHE A 89 1.81 2.46 -9.16
CA PHE A 89 2.52 3.72 -9.30
C PHE A 89 2.83 4.00 -10.77
N ARG A 90 2.52 5.22 -11.21
CA ARG A 90 2.84 5.73 -12.54
C ARG A 90 3.43 7.13 -12.46
N ARG A 91 4.26 7.46 -13.44
CA ARG A 91 4.57 8.84 -13.81
C ARG A 91 4.18 9.04 -15.27
N ASP A 92 3.54 10.16 -15.56
CA ASP A 92 3.33 10.59 -16.94
C ASP A 92 4.59 11.26 -17.50
N GLU A 93 4.53 11.66 -18.77
CA GLU A 93 5.62 12.34 -19.48
C GLU A 93 6.01 13.68 -18.82
N ASN A 94 5.04 14.34 -18.19
CA ASN A 94 5.23 15.58 -17.43
C ASN A 94 5.80 15.35 -16.02
N LYS A 95 6.19 14.11 -15.69
CA LYS A 95 6.68 13.67 -14.37
C LYS A 95 5.64 13.81 -13.26
N THR A 96 4.37 14.00 -13.59
CA THR A 96 3.27 13.96 -12.63
C THR A 96 3.12 12.53 -12.13
N ALA A 97 3.15 12.35 -10.81
CA ALA A 97 2.99 11.05 -10.19
C ALA A 97 1.51 10.74 -9.95
N TRP A 98 1.13 9.49 -10.17
CA TRP A 98 -0.23 9.01 -9.99
C TRP A 98 -0.25 7.63 -9.32
N CYS A 99 -1.18 7.43 -8.39
CA CYS A 99 -1.50 6.13 -7.81
C CYS A 99 -2.86 5.68 -8.35
N THR A 100 -2.90 4.61 -9.14
CA THR A 100 -4.15 4.14 -9.78
C THR A 100 -5.17 3.57 -8.79
N ILE A 101 -4.77 3.34 -7.53
CA ILE A 101 -5.62 2.83 -6.46
C ILE A 101 -5.77 3.84 -5.32
N HIS A 102 -5.60 5.14 -5.59
CA HIS A 102 -5.47 6.18 -4.57
C HIS A 102 -6.53 6.10 -3.46
N ASP A 103 -7.79 5.91 -3.84
CA ASP A 103 -8.92 5.96 -2.90
C ASP A 103 -9.05 4.69 -2.04
N VAL A 104 -8.45 3.58 -2.51
CA VAL A 104 -8.50 2.27 -1.85
C VAL A 104 -7.10 1.78 -1.47
N LYS A 105 -6.13 2.69 -1.33
CA LYS A 105 -4.75 2.37 -0.94
C LYS A 105 -4.72 1.53 0.35
N PRO A 106 -3.78 0.57 0.44
CA PRO A 106 -3.60 -0.16 1.68
C PRO A 106 -3.24 0.76 2.83
N ARG A 107 -3.56 0.34 4.05
CA ARG A 107 -3.35 1.09 5.28
C ARG A 107 -1.91 1.53 5.44
N VAL A 108 -0.94 0.66 5.14
CA VAL A 108 0.49 1.00 5.18
C VAL A 108 0.85 2.22 4.33
N CYS A 109 0.16 2.43 3.20
CA CYS A 109 0.35 3.61 2.36
C CYS A 109 -0.39 4.85 2.89
N ARG A 110 -1.54 4.67 3.54
CA ARG A 110 -2.35 5.76 4.12
C ARG A 110 -1.72 6.31 5.40
N GLU A 111 -1.10 5.44 6.20
CA GLU A 111 -0.48 5.76 7.49
C GLU A 111 1.04 5.99 7.38
N PHE A 112 1.56 6.04 6.16
CA PHE A 112 2.98 6.21 5.93
C PHE A 112 3.48 7.56 6.47
N THR A 113 4.27 7.52 7.56
CA THR A 113 4.72 8.70 8.31
C THR A 113 6.25 8.87 8.39
N PRO A 114 6.97 8.97 7.26
CA PRO A 114 8.45 8.95 7.23
C PRO A 114 9.10 10.12 7.99
N TRP A 115 8.37 11.20 8.25
CA TRP A 115 8.87 12.34 9.05
C TRP A 115 9.08 11.99 10.53
N THR A 116 8.40 10.95 11.03
CA THR A 116 8.57 10.48 12.42
C THR A 116 9.86 9.69 12.60
N TRP A 117 10.49 9.23 11.52
CA TRP A 117 11.66 8.36 11.56
C TRP A 117 12.99 9.11 11.80
N ARG A 118 12.94 10.41 12.15
CA ARG A 118 14.10 11.31 12.31
C ARG A 118 15.09 11.24 11.14
N ASN A 119 14.62 10.90 9.94
CA ASN A 119 15.42 10.81 8.73
C ASN A 119 15.33 12.13 7.95
N THR A 120 16.47 12.82 7.82
CA THR A 120 16.59 14.13 7.16
C THR A 120 16.37 14.10 5.65
N GLU A 121 16.37 12.91 5.04
CA GLU A 121 16.19 12.77 3.58
C GLU A 121 14.79 13.18 3.09
N PHE A 122 13.79 13.19 3.98
CA PHE A 122 12.39 13.41 3.64
C PHE A 122 11.71 14.60 4.33
N TYR A 123 12.38 15.24 5.29
CA TYR A 123 11.93 16.55 5.76
C TYR A 123 11.97 17.54 4.57
N GLY A 124 10.83 18.17 4.28
CA GLY A 124 10.73 19.26 3.29
C GLY A 124 10.49 18.89 1.81
N ARG A 125 10.68 17.64 1.37
CA ARG A 125 10.54 17.27 -0.06
C ARG A 125 9.19 16.65 -0.45
N CYS A 126 8.45 16.06 0.49
CA CYS A 126 7.07 15.66 0.27
C CYS A 126 6.15 16.86 0.58
N PRO A 127 5.33 17.35 -0.38
CA PRO A 127 4.43 18.47 -0.13
C PRO A 127 3.48 18.22 1.05
N ALA A 128 2.96 16.99 1.15
CA ALA A 128 2.06 16.59 2.23
C ALA A 128 2.74 16.56 3.61
N CYS A 129 4.04 16.23 3.66
CA CYS A 129 4.79 16.19 4.91
C CYS A 129 5.32 17.59 5.30
N ARG A 130 5.64 18.45 4.32
CA ARG A 130 6.16 19.80 4.56
C ARG A 130 5.19 20.67 5.37
N GLU A 131 3.89 20.49 5.16
CA GLU A 131 2.83 21.22 5.89
C GLU A 131 2.67 20.72 7.34
N LYS A 132 3.24 19.56 7.72
CA LYS A 132 3.08 18.92 9.03
C LYS A 132 4.37 18.69 9.80
N ALA A 133 5.49 18.99 9.18
CA ALA A 133 6.78 19.05 9.83
C ALA A 133 6.74 20.19 10.87
N PRO A 134 7.04 19.94 12.16
CA PRO A 134 7.28 21.02 13.13
C PRO A 134 8.35 21.99 12.68
#